data_AF-A0A7S0AFQ5-F1
#
_entry.id   AF-A0A7S0AFQ5-F1
#
_cell.length_a   1.000
_cell.length_b   1.000
_cell.length_c   1.000
_cell.angle_alpha   90.00
_cell.angle_beta   90.00
_cell.angle_gamma   90.00
#
_symmetry.space_group_name_H-M   'P 1'
#
loop_
_entity.id
_entity.type
_entity.pdbx_description
1 polymer ?
#
loop_
_entity_poly.entity_id
_entity_poly.type
_entity_poly.pdbx_seq_one_letter_code
_entity_poly.pdbx_strand_id
1 'polypeptide(L)'
;MGSDKQAQAAAIYVCDLAEGLSKEDLWQVFANYGEIASVEQVNGGGSDAVVIEYAEQQAAEEARGMLNYAALRGKTCRCLAAGTLEVIRQTMDTGQRLVFERLDPEIDSCGLRDVCRLFGEVLDCKVQVDEEQSSRGLGFAHFSREEEAAKATLFLDGMQLGGSTVEVRPFEPADIVLFSGCLYTSTASGSHARKPAPDVPRDGEDANEPHPVPGGMLEEGDESQPAACTPEDMERSVLQRFRMLEVHHLEVLEDLESKLERLKKLIQLYDPSHETQMVVVAQPVHVQPVAGILGECLEDCDYESLELSTSKEDRKAIIEGYGTGNLYVVTASSEVCARSEFDLGRPASVLINFDCAPTVQLHLRRIFKRTDSSTRVHTFFSPTTDSKLALPLLKALEEAGHEIPPKLLEMWSKMDQKAGAAGTS
;
A
#
# COMPACT_ATOMS: atom_id res chain seq x y z
N MET A 1 32.41 9.18 14.70
CA MET A 1 31.94 8.87 13.34
C MET A 1 30.97 7.69 13.26
N GLY A 2 30.61 7.02 14.38
CA GLY A 2 29.61 5.95 14.39
C GLY A 2 28.17 6.40 14.74
N SER A 3 28.00 7.53 15.42
CA SER A 3 26.70 8.06 15.86
C SER A 3 25.81 8.51 14.70
N ASP A 4 26.37 9.23 13.73
CA ASP A 4 25.57 9.92 12.70
C ASP A 4 24.97 8.94 11.68
N LYS A 5 25.66 7.81 11.40
CA LYS A 5 25.12 6.74 10.55
C LYS A 5 24.01 5.94 11.24
N GLN A 6 24.09 5.80 12.57
CA GLN A 6 23.09 5.07 13.35
C GLN A 6 21.83 5.93 13.57
N ALA A 7 22.01 7.24 13.78
CA ALA A 7 20.94 8.25 13.81
C ALA A 7 20.15 8.30 12.49
N GLN A 8 20.85 8.28 11.33
CA GLN A 8 20.20 8.32 10.03
C GLN A 8 19.43 7.03 9.68
N ALA A 9 19.83 5.89 10.26
CA ALA A 9 19.16 4.60 10.07
C ALA A 9 17.83 4.48 10.86
N ALA A 10 17.70 5.20 11.98
CA ALA A 10 16.48 5.22 12.80
C ALA A 10 15.60 6.47 12.57
N ALA A 11 15.84 7.22 11.49
CA ALA A 11 15.09 8.43 11.17
C ALA A 11 14.12 8.26 9.99
N ILE A 12 12.92 8.82 10.13
CA ILE A 12 11.88 8.86 9.12
C ILE A 12 11.65 10.30 8.68
N TYR A 13 11.67 10.56 7.39
CA TYR A 13 11.17 11.79 6.80
C TYR A 13 9.68 11.66 6.52
N VAL A 14 8.87 12.48 7.18
CA VAL A 14 7.42 12.51 7.04
C VAL A 14 7.04 13.77 6.29
N CYS A 15 6.34 13.65 5.16
CA CYS A 15 5.91 14.78 4.33
C CYS A 15 4.44 14.68 3.89
N ASP A 16 3.96 15.68 3.16
CA ASP A 16 2.56 15.82 2.75
C ASP A 16 1.59 15.90 3.95
N LEU A 17 2.07 16.46 5.07
CA LEU A 17 1.25 16.65 6.26
C LEU A 17 0.08 17.62 6.02
N ALA A 18 -1.01 17.41 6.76
CA ALA A 18 -2.13 18.35 6.80
C ALA A 18 -1.71 19.67 7.46
N GLU A 19 -2.30 20.78 7.00
CA GLU A 19 -2.07 22.09 7.60
C GLU A 19 -2.51 22.11 9.07
N GLY A 20 -1.72 22.76 9.92
CA GLY A 20 -2.03 22.89 11.34
C GLY A 20 -1.82 21.62 12.18
N LEU A 21 -1.23 20.55 11.64
CA LEU A 21 -0.70 19.45 12.46
C LEU A 21 0.46 19.96 13.32
N SER A 22 0.31 19.86 14.64
CA SER A 22 1.36 20.25 15.58
C SER A 22 2.38 19.13 15.79
N LYS A 23 3.52 19.47 16.40
CA LYS A 23 4.51 18.47 16.80
C LYS A 23 3.94 17.48 17.82
N GLU A 24 3.05 17.94 18.69
CA GLU A 24 2.36 17.10 19.68
C GLU A 24 1.40 16.10 19.02
N ASP A 25 0.65 16.53 17.98
CA ASP A 25 -0.21 15.62 17.20
C ASP A 25 0.61 14.49 16.56
N LEU A 26 1.75 14.84 15.95
CA LEU A 26 2.67 13.87 15.36
C LEU A 26 3.28 12.95 16.43
N TRP A 27 3.67 13.51 17.57
CA TRP A 27 4.21 12.71 18.67
C TRP A 27 3.21 11.67 19.16
N GLN A 28 1.93 12.04 19.34
CA GLN A 28 0.89 11.11 19.79
C GLN A 28 0.72 9.91 18.84
N VAL A 29 0.80 10.13 17.53
CA VAL A 29 0.64 9.07 16.54
C VAL A 29 1.91 8.21 16.43
N PHE A 30 3.08 8.85 16.33
CA PHE A 30 4.34 8.15 16.03
C PHE A 30 4.96 7.48 17.27
N ALA A 31 4.66 7.95 18.48
CA ALA A 31 5.18 7.35 19.71
C ALA A 31 4.60 5.95 19.98
N ASN A 32 3.47 5.59 19.34
CA ASN A 32 2.87 4.26 19.45
C ASN A 32 3.77 3.13 18.93
N TYR A 33 4.82 3.45 18.16
CA TYR A 33 5.69 2.47 17.48
C TYR A 33 7.06 2.30 18.17
N GLY A 34 7.42 3.23 19.05
CA GLY A 34 8.65 3.20 19.82
C GLY A 34 9.02 4.57 20.38
N GLU A 35 10.08 4.61 21.18
CA GLU A 35 10.58 5.85 21.79
C GLU A 35 11.12 6.78 20.70
N ILE A 36 10.54 7.99 20.63
CA ILE A 36 10.99 9.06 19.75
C ILE A 36 12.12 9.80 20.44
N ALA A 37 13.30 9.82 19.82
CA ALA A 37 14.46 10.59 20.26
C ALA A 37 14.30 12.07 19.92
N SER A 38 13.83 12.38 18.72
CA SER A 38 13.66 13.77 18.26
C SER A 38 12.57 13.90 17.18
N VAL A 39 11.97 15.09 17.08
CA VAL A 39 11.12 15.49 15.95
C VAL A 39 11.57 16.89 15.53
N GLU A 40 12.08 17.00 14.31
CA GLU A 40 12.62 18.22 13.74
C GLU A 40 11.81 18.66 12.52
N GLN A 41 11.44 19.93 12.47
CA GLN A 41 10.79 20.48 11.27
C GLN A 41 11.84 20.70 10.18
N VAL A 42 11.50 20.36 8.95
CA VAL A 42 12.42 20.52 7.83
C VAL A 42 12.37 21.96 7.32
N ASN A 43 13.53 22.59 7.20
CA ASN A 43 13.64 23.95 6.74
C ASN A 43 13.62 24.01 5.20
N GLY A 44 12.60 24.69 4.66
CA GLY A 44 12.46 24.99 3.23
C GLY A 44 11.41 24.12 2.54
N GLY A 45 10.53 24.79 1.77
CA GLY A 45 9.53 24.16 0.90
C GLY A 45 8.30 23.62 1.63
N GLY A 46 7.45 24.50 2.18
CA GLY A 46 6.18 24.13 2.81
C GLY A 46 6.33 23.71 4.28
N SER A 47 5.36 24.05 5.12
CA SER A 47 5.32 23.66 6.55
C SER A 47 4.95 22.18 6.74
N ASP A 48 5.09 21.35 5.72
CA ASP A 48 4.41 20.06 5.57
C ASP A 48 5.34 18.85 5.71
N ALA A 49 6.58 19.05 6.17
CA ALA A 49 7.53 17.97 6.42
C ALA A 49 8.28 18.06 7.76
N VAL A 50 8.49 16.90 8.38
CA VAL A 50 9.28 16.70 9.60
C VAL A 50 10.22 15.50 9.43
N VAL A 51 11.29 15.48 10.22
CA VAL A 51 12.10 14.28 10.45
C VAL A 51 11.81 13.80 11.87
N ILE A 52 11.47 12.52 12.01
CA ILE A 52 11.23 11.84 13.29
C ILE A 52 12.34 10.82 13.48
N GLU A 53 13.15 11.00 14.50
CA GLU A 53 14.21 10.07 14.87
C GLU A 53 13.74 9.20 16.03
N TYR A 54 13.85 7.88 15.85
CA TYR A 54 13.57 6.91 16.91
C TYR A 54 14.85 6.53 17.65
N ALA A 55 14.71 6.13 18.91
CA ALA A 55 15.81 5.52 19.66
C ALA A 55 16.26 4.18 19.02
N GLU A 56 15.34 3.48 18.35
CA GLU A 56 15.58 2.18 17.72
C GLU A 56 15.22 2.17 16.24
N GLN A 57 16.08 1.58 15.41
CA GLN A 57 15.84 1.42 13.97
C GLN A 57 14.57 0.59 13.68
N GLN A 58 14.32 -0.46 14.46
CA GLN A 58 13.13 -1.30 14.28
C GLN A 58 11.82 -0.52 14.46
N ALA A 59 11.79 0.43 15.40
CA ALA A 59 10.64 1.30 15.61
C ALA A 59 10.41 2.23 14.41
N ALA A 60 11.49 2.76 13.83
CA ALA A 60 11.41 3.60 12.64
C ALA A 60 10.87 2.81 11.42
N GLU A 61 11.36 1.60 11.22
CA GLU A 61 10.90 0.73 10.13
C GLU A 61 9.43 0.33 10.28
N GLU A 62 9.01 -0.01 11.49
CA GLU A 62 7.62 -0.36 11.81
C GLU A 62 6.68 0.84 11.62
N ALA A 63 7.03 2.00 12.17
CA ALA A 63 6.27 3.23 12.00
C ALA A 63 6.17 3.62 10.51
N ARG A 64 7.26 3.51 9.76
CA ARG A 64 7.27 3.78 8.31
C ARG A 64 6.33 2.81 7.58
N GLY A 65 6.42 1.51 7.86
CA GLY A 65 5.58 0.49 7.22
C GLY A 65 4.09 0.72 7.48
N MET A 66 3.74 1.11 8.70
CA MET A 66 2.35 1.28 9.11
C MET A 66 1.76 2.66 8.77
N LEU A 67 2.57 3.72 8.78
CA LEU A 67 2.08 5.10 8.62
C LEU A 67 2.32 5.70 7.24
N ASN A 68 3.17 5.12 6.38
CA ASN A 68 3.33 5.64 5.01
C ASN A 68 2.00 5.56 4.24
N TYR A 69 1.44 6.66 3.75
CA TYR A 69 0.09 6.78 3.17
C TYR A 69 -1.09 6.71 4.15
N ALA A 70 -0.84 6.72 5.46
CA ALA A 70 -1.93 6.83 6.44
C ALA A 70 -2.57 8.23 6.38
N ALA A 71 -3.88 8.31 6.59
CA ALA A 71 -4.57 9.58 6.70
C ALA A 71 -4.33 10.22 8.07
N LEU A 72 -3.67 11.38 8.10
CA LEU A 72 -3.51 12.21 9.29
C LEU A 72 -4.35 13.48 9.12
N ARG A 73 -5.38 13.64 9.96
CA ARG A 73 -6.41 14.70 9.83
C ARG A 73 -7.02 14.77 8.42
N GLY A 74 -7.33 13.61 7.85
CA GLY A 74 -7.98 13.50 6.55
C GLY A 74 -7.06 13.68 5.35
N LYS A 75 -5.76 13.95 5.52
CA LYS A 75 -4.78 14.01 4.43
C LYS A 75 -3.77 12.88 4.55
N THR A 76 -3.50 12.18 3.45
CA THR A 76 -2.51 11.10 3.45
C THR A 76 -1.08 11.65 3.57
N CYS A 77 -0.32 11.20 4.56
CA CYS A 77 1.10 11.55 4.70
C CYS A 77 2.00 10.54 3.97
N ARG A 78 3.26 10.91 3.71
CA ARG A 78 4.29 9.99 3.20
C ARG A 78 5.42 9.87 4.21
N CYS A 79 5.80 8.64 4.52
CA CYS A 79 6.87 8.30 5.46
C CYS A 79 7.99 7.58 4.71
N LEU A 80 9.15 8.22 4.61
CA LEU A 80 10.33 7.74 3.90
C LEU A 80 11.47 7.51 4.89
N ALA A 81 12.33 6.53 4.67
CA ALA A 81 13.54 6.41 5.48
C ALA A 81 14.47 7.59 5.17
N ALA A 82 15.01 8.25 6.19
CA ALA A 82 15.86 9.42 6.01
C ALA A 82 17.11 9.09 5.17
N GLY A 83 17.67 7.89 5.33
CA GLY A 83 18.77 7.38 4.50
C GLY A 83 18.43 7.23 3.01
N THR A 84 17.15 7.07 2.66
CA THR A 84 16.71 6.93 1.26
C THR A 84 16.58 8.29 0.56
N LEU A 85 16.41 9.39 1.30
CA LEU A 85 16.23 10.72 0.70
C LEU A 85 17.43 11.16 -0.14
N GLU A 86 18.65 10.86 0.31
CA GLU A 86 19.84 11.22 -0.46
C GLU A 86 19.88 10.49 -1.80
N VAL A 87 19.54 9.20 -1.80
CA VAL A 87 19.44 8.39 -3.02
C VAL A 87 18.37 8.98 -3.95
N ILE A 88 17.17 9.27 -3.44
CA ILE A 88 16.08 9.89 -4.23
C ILE A 88 16.56 11.19 -4.87
N ARG A 89 17.18 12.08 -4.09
CA ARG A 89 17.67 13.38 -4.57
C ARG A 89 18.74 13.26 -5.65
N GLN A 90 19.64 12.29 -5.53
CA GLN A 90 20.68 12.03 -6.50
C GLN A 90 20.15 11.37 -7.78
N THR A 91 18.94 10.81 -7.74
CA THR A 91 18.37 10.00 -8.83
C THR A 91 17.06 10.57 -9.40
N MET A 92 16.76 11.85 -9.14
CA MET A 92 15.54 12.50 -9.64
C MET A 92 15.48 12.63 -11.16
N ASP A 93 16.63 12.78 -11.81
CA ASP A 93 16.77 13.05 -13.25
C ASP A 93 17.60 11.98 -13.99
N THR A 94 17.82 10.82 -13.35
CA THR A 94 18.63 9.72 -13.90
C THR A 94 17.81 8.49 -14.32
N GLY A 95 16.49 8.65 -14.56
CA GLY A 95 15.63 7.63 -15.15
C GLY A 95 14.93 6.67 -14.18
N GLN A 96 15.20 6.73 -12.88
CA GLN A 96 14.56 5.87 -11.86
C GLN A 96 13.14 6.32 -11.51
N ARG A 97 12.78 7.56 -11.87
CA ARG A 97 11.49 8.15 -11.52
C ARG A 97 10.59 8.21 -12.74
N LEU A 98 9.39 7.68 -12.59
CA LEU A 98 8.35 7.65 -13.61
C LEU A 98 7.17 8.51 -13.19
N VAL A 99 6.50 9.11 -14.17
CA VAL A 99 5.22 9.79 -14.05
C VAL A 99 4.15 8.90 -14.65
N PHE A 100 3.04 8.77 -13.92
CA PHE A 100 1.85 8.03 -14.31
C PHE A 100 0.72 9.01 -14.56
N GLU A 101 0.19 9.04 -15.77
CA GLU A 101 -0.91 9.89 -16.20
C GLU A 101 -2.13 9.03 -16.52
N ARG A 102 -3.33 9.61 -16.38
CA ARG A 102 -4.61 8.91 -16.58
C ARG A 102 -4.78 7.70 -15.65
N LEU A 103 -4.29 7.81 -14.42
CA LEU A 103 -4.60 6.83 -13.38
C LEU A 103 -6.10 6.85 -13.09
N ASP A 104 -6.67 5.67 -12.84
CA ASP A 104 -8.03 5.56 -12.37
C ASP A 104 -8.18 6.33 -11.04
N PRO A 105 -9.23 7.16 -10.86
CA PRO A 105 -9.45 7.88 -9.62
C PRO A 105 -9.53 7.01 -8.36
N GLU A 106 -9.85 5.73 -8.48
CA GLU A 106 -9.89 4.76 -7.38
C GLU A 106 -8.51 4.19 -7.00
N ILE A 107 -7.47 4.42 -7.82
CA ILE A 107 -6.10 4.01 -7.50
C ILE A 107 -5.46 5.10 -6.65
N ASP A 108 -5.26 4.77 -5.37
CA ASP A 108 -4.53 5.60 -4.42
C ASP A 108 -3.01 5.34 -4.45
N SER A 109 -2.27 6.07 -3.61
CA SER A 109 -0.80 5.92 -3.52
C SER A 109 -0.37 4.52 -3.06
N CYS A 110 -1.20 3.83 -2.26
CA CYS A 110 -0.90 2.48 -1.79
C CYS A 110 -1.08 1.47 -2.94
N GLY A 111 -2.18 1.58 -3.69
CA GLY A 111 -2.46 0.78 -4.87
C GLY A 111 -1.40 0.97 -5.96
N LEU A 112 -1.02 2.23 -6.26
CA LEU A 112 0.06 2.52 -7.21
C LEU A 112 1.38 1.89 -6.75
N ARG A 113 1.72 2.00 -5.45
CA ARG A 113 2.93 1.37 -4.90
C ARG A 113 2.93 -0.13 -5.10
N ASP A 114 1.81 -0.78 -4.81
CA ASP A 114 1.66 -2.22 -4.92
C ASP A 114 1.84 -2.70 -6.36
N VAL A 115 1.28 -1.97 -7.33
CA VAL A 115 1.48 -2.23 -8.76
C VAL A 115 2.94 -1.99 -9.15
N CYS A 116 3.57 -0.90 -8.74
CA CYS A 116 4.95 -0.61 -9.13
C CYS A 116 5.96 -1.58 -8.49
N ARG A 117 5.71 -2.05 -7.27
CA ARG A 117 6.58 -3.00 -6.54
C ARG A 117 6.76 -4.35 -7.23
N LEU A 118 5.87 -4.65 -8.17
CA LEU A 118 6.01 -5.77 -9.08
C LEU A 118 7.31 -5.67 -9.91
N PHE A 119 7.69 -4.47 -10.35
CA PHE A 119 8.80 -4.29 -11.28
C PHE A 119 10.14 -4.03 -10.60
N GLY A 120 10.14 -3.73 -9.30
CA GLY A 120 11.34 -3.49 -8.51
C GLY A 120 11.07 -2.81 -7.17
N GLU A 121 12.14 -2.46 -6.46
CA GLU A 121 12.01 -1.75 -5.20
C GLU A 121 11.57 -0.28 -5.42
N VAL A 122 10.39 0.07 -4.92
CA VAL A 122 9.88 1.45 -4.95
C VAL A 122 10.32 2.19 -3.68
N LEU A 123 11.18 3.19 -3.85
CA LEU A 123 11.69 4.05 -2.78
C LEU A 123 10.63 5.04 -2.29
N ASP A 124 9.85 5.58 -3.22
CA ASP A 124 8.79 6.55 -2.96
C ASP A 124 7.80 6.56 -4.12
N CYS A 125 6.53 6.83 -3.85
CA CYS A 125 5.52 7.04 -4.87
C CYS A 125 4.35 7.84 -4.29
N LYS A 126 3.55 8.43 -5.17
CA LYS A 126 2.39 9.22 -4.79
C LYS A 126 1.41 9.33 -5.93
N VAL A 127 0.12 9.29 -5.61
CA VAL A 127 -0.97 9.79 -6.44
C VAL A 127 -1.33 11.19 -5.95
N GLN A 128 -1.33 12.16 -6.86
CA GLN A 128 -1.67 13.54 -6.58
C GLN A 128 -3.18 13.68 -6.44
N VAL A 129 -3.59 14.30 -5.34
CA VAL A 129 -5.00 14.60 -5.02
C VAL A 129 -5.27 16.10 -5.06
N ASP A 130 -6.55 16.46 -5.12
CA ASP A 130 -7.04 17.83 -4.95
C ASP A 130 -7.32 18.16 -3.46
N GLU A 131 -7.94 19.32 -3.21
CA GLU A 131 -8.28 19.79 -1.87
C GLU A 131 -9.33 18.90 -1.18
N GLU A 132 -10.17 18.21 -1.94
CA GLU A 132 -11.20 17.27 -1.47
C GLU A 132 -10.65 15.84 -1.31
N GLN A 133 -9.32 15.66 -1.44
CA GLN A 133 -8.63 14.37 -1.42
C GLN A 133 -9.05 13.42 -2.55
N SER A 134 -9.63 13.96 -3.63
CA SER A 134 -9.95 13.20 -4.82
C SER A 134 -8.74 13.12 -5.75
N SER A 135 -8.51 11.94 -6.33
CA SER A 135 -7.39 11.69 -7.25
C SER A 135 -7.48 12.57 -8.50
N ARG A 136 -6.36 13.19 -8.88
CA ARG A 136 -6.22 13.97 -10.12
C ARG A 136 -5.82 13.11 -11.31
N GLY A 137 -5.74 11.78 -11.14
CA GLY A 137 -5.30 10.84 -12.18
C GLY A 137 -3.83 10.98 -12.55
N LEU A 138 -3.02 11.63 -11.70
CA LEU A 138 -1.59 11.87 -11.89
C LEU A 138 -0.83 11.30 -10.70
N GLY A 139 0.27 10.60 -10.95
CA GLY A 139 1.13 10.07 -9.91
C GLY A 139 2.58 9.97 -10.34
N PHE A 140 3.46 9.62 -9.40
CA PHE A 140 4.83 9.22 -9.70
C PHE A 140 5.21 7.98 -8.91
N ALA A 141 6.19 7.23 -9.41
CA ALA A 141 6.91 6.22 -8.65
C ALA A 141 8.42 6.37 -8.89
N HIS A 142 9.20 6.28 -7.81
CA HIS A 142 10.65 6.39 -7.80
C HIS A 142 11.24 5.03 -7.41
N PHE A 143 11.90 4.38 -8.36
CA PHE A 143 12.50 3.06 -8.18
C PHE A 143 13.91 3.15 -7.62
N SER A 144 14.39 2.04 -7.06
CA SER A 144 15.77 1.96 -6.56
C SER A 144 16.79 1.95 -7.72
N ARG A 145 16.40 1.37 -8.86
CA ARG A 145 17.26 1.21 -10.04
C ARG A 145 16.55 1.65 -11.32
N GLU A 146 17.35 2.10 -12.29
CA GLU A 146 16.85 2.58 -13.58
C GLU A 146 16.22 1.42 -14.38
N GLU A 147 16.84 0.24 -14.32
CA GLU A 147 16.35 -0.97 -15.01
C GLU A 147 14.94 -1.38 -14.55
N GLU A 148 14.63 -1.20 -13.26
CA GLU A 148 13.31 -1.47 -12.68
C GLU A 148 12.26 -0.48 -13.22
N ALA A 149 12.62 0.80 -13.33
CA ALA A 149 11.78 1.83 -13.92
C ALA A 149 11.57 1.62 -15.43
N ALA A 150 12.62 1.25 -16.16
CA ALA A 150 12.53 0.91 -17.58
C ALA A 150 11.62 -0.29 -17.81
N LYS A 151 11.73 -1.33 -16.96
CA LYS A 151 10.83 -2.47 -16.97
C LYS A 151 9.39 -2.04 -16.68
N ALA A 152 9.16 -1.28 -15.61
CA ALA A 152 7.82 -0.80 -15.28
C ALA A 152 7.18 -0.01 -16.45
N THR A 153 7.95 0.87 -17.10
CA THR A 153 7.48 1.63 -18.27
C THR A 153 7.07 0.70 -19.41
N LEU A 154 7.91 -0.29 -19.75
CA LEU A 154 7.64 -1.24 -20.83
C LEU A 154 6.34 -2.02 -20.66
N PHE A 155 6.00 -2.39 -19.42
CA PHE A 155 4.83 -3.23 -19.13
C PHE A 155 3.58 -2.43 -18.75
N LEU A 156 3.74 -1.30 -18.06
CA LEU A 156 2.61 -0.52 -17.55
C LEU A 156 2.12 0.54 -18.53
N ASP A 157 2.97 1.06 -19.43
CA ASP A 157 2.51 2.05 -20.41
C ASP A 157 1.46 1.45 -21.34
N GLY A 158 0.30 2.10 -21.42
CA GLY A 158 -0.86 1.61 -22.16
C GLY A 158 -1.60 0.43 -21.51
N MET A 159 -1.22 0.02 -20.29
CA MET A 159 -1.92 -1.02 -19.54
C MET A 159 -3.23 -0.48 -18.93
N GLN A 160 -4.25 -1.34 -18.87
CA GLN A 160 -5.47 -1.02 -18.15
C GLN A 160 -5.27 -1.26 -16.65
N LEU A 161 -5.25 -0.19 -15.85
CA LEU A 161 -5.21 -0.23 -14.40
C LEU A 161 -6.53 0.34 -13.87
N GLY A 162 -7.32 -0.51 -13.21
CA GLY A 162 -8.71 -0.19 -12.87
C GLY A 162 -9.56 -0.03 -14.13
N GLY A 163 -10.31 1.06 -14.23
CA GLY A 163 -11.10 1.45 -15.40
C GLY A 163 -10.35 2.35 -16.39
N SER A 164 -9.08 2.70 -16.14
CA SER A 164 -8.32 3.64 -16.98
C SER A 164 -7.12 2.99 -17.66
N THR A 165 -6.78 3.46 -18.86
CA THR A 165 -5.55 3.09 -19.57
C THR A 165 -4.46 4.09 -19.21
N VAL A 166 -3.49 3.64 -18.43
CA VAL A 166 -2.44 4.50 -17.86
C VAL A 166 -1.40 4.86 -18.93
N GLU A 167 -0.87 6.08 -18.87
CA GLU A 167 0.34 6.47 -19.59
C GLU A 167 1.50 6.56 -18.61
N VAL A 168 2.62 5.97 -18.97
CA VAL A 168 3.81 5.95 -18.13
C VAL A 168 4.98 6.55 -18.91
N ARG A 169 5.59 7.58 -18.35
CA ARG A 169 6.74 8.26 -18.95
C ARG A 169 7.82 8.54 -17.91
N PRO A 170 9.09 8.68 -18.33
CA PRO A 170 10.14 9.19 -17.44
C PRO A 170 9.78 10.55 -16.86
N PHE A 171 10.19 10.79 -15.61
CA PHE A 171 10.06 12.08 -14.95
C PHE A 171 11.03 13.10 -15.55
N GLU A 172 10.53 14.30 -15.82
CA GLU A 172 11.33 15.43 -16.27
C GLU A 172 11.46 16.47 -15.15
N PRO A 173 12.55 17.26 -15.07
CA PRO A 173 12.71 18.29 -14.04
C PRO A 173 11.54 19.30 -13.95
N ALA A 174 10.83 19.53 -15.05
CA ALA A 174 9.66 20.40 -15.08
C ALA A 174 8.45 19.82 -14.31
N ASP A 175 8.38 18.50 -14.14
CA ASP A 175 7.28 17.81 -13.45
C ASP A 175 7.29 18.03 -11.93
N ILE A 176 8.38 18.56 -11.36
CA ILE A 176 8.51 18.78 -9.91
C ILE A 176 7.36 19.64 -9.36
N VAL A 177 6.83 20.57 -10.16
CA VAL A 177 5.73 21.46 -9.75
C VAL A 177 4.37 20.78 -9.75
N LEU A 178 4.25 19.58 -10.34
CA LEU A 178 3.00 18.83 -10.39
C LEU A 178 2.70 18.11 -9.07
N PHE A 179 3.70 17.90 -8.22
CA PHE A 179 3.61 17.06 -7.03
C PHE A 179 4.03 17.81 -5.77
N SER A 180 3.18 17.81 -4.74
CA SER A 180 3.59 18.31 -3.42
C SER A 180 4.55 17.34 -2.73
N GLY A 181 5.34 17.84 -1.78
CA GLY A 181 6.28 17.02 -1.00
C GLY A 181 7.43 16.40 -1.81
N CYS A 182 7.69 16.87 -3.04
CA CYS A 182 8.74 16.31 -3.93
C CYS A 182 10.06 17.10 -3.91
N LEU A 183 10.17 18.10 -3.03
CA LEU A 183 11.40 18.88 -2.89
C LEU A 183 12.46 18.18 -2.02
N TYR A 184 12.07 17.13 -1.28
CA TYR A 184 12.92 16.33 -0.39
C TYR A 184 13.96 17.18 0.34
N THR A 185 13.48 18.22 1.02
CA THR A 185 14.35 19.18 1.68
C THR A 185 15.09 18.53 2.83
N SER A 186 16.34 18.94 3.03
CA SER A 186 17.18 18.43 4.11
C SER A 186 17.08 19.35 5.31
N THR A 187 17.20 18.78 6.51
CA THR A 187 17.50 19.50 7.74
C THR A 187 18.91 20.08 7.62
N ALA A 188 19.05 21.22 6.94
CA ALA A 188 20.36 21.83 6.74
C ALA A 188 20.85 22.51 8.04
N SER A 189 21.62 21.77 8.84
CA SER A 189 22.84 22.33 9.44
C SER A 189 24.05 21.85 8.62
N GLY A 190 24.15 22.33 7.39
CA GLY A 190 25.22 21.93 6.47
C GLY A 190 25.11 22.69 5.15
N SER A 191 25.55 23.94 5.16
CA SER A 191 25.63 24.80 3.97
C SER A 191 26.48 24.16 2.88
N HIS A 192 25.87 23.64 1.81
CA HIS A 192 26.48 23.59 0.48
C HIS A 192 25.53 24.27 -0.49
N ALA A 193 25.60 25.59 -0.51
CA ALA A 193 25.10 26.38 -1.62
C ALA A 193 25.74 25.82 -2.90
N ARG A 194 24.89 25.42 -3.84
CA ARG A 194 25.27 25.01 -5.20
C ARG A 194 26.10 26.15 -5.80
N LYS A 195 27.42 25.99 -5.93
CA LYS A 195 28.21 26.88 -6.78
C LYS A 195 27.82 26.59 -8.23
N PRO A 196 27.63 27.62 -9.09
CA PRO A 196 27.44 27.39 -10.51
C PRO A 196 28.71 26.73 -11.09
N ALA A 197 28.50 25.77 -11.98
CA ALA A 197 29.57 25.04 -12.65
C ALA A 197 30.52 26.01 -13.37
N PRO A 198 31.85 25.79 -13.32
CA PRO A 198 32.75 26.54 -14.17
C PRO A 198 32.64 26.01 -15.61
N ASP A 199 32.47 26.93 -16.56
CA ASP A 199 32.61 26.69 -17.99
C ASP A 199 34.01 26.11 -18.28
N VAL A 200 34.07 24.96 -18.94
CA VAL A 200 35.30 24.42 -19.54
C VAL A 200 35.08 24.19 -21.03
N PRO A 201 35.95 24.71 -21.92
CA PRO A 201 35.76 24.62 -23.36
C PRO A 201 36.05 23.22 -23.91
N ARG A 202 35.39 22.89 -25.01
CA ARG A 202 35.69 21.75 -25.90
C ARG A 202 36.95 22.01 -26.70
N ASP A 203 37.87 21.05 -26.66
CA ASP A 203 38.84 20.62 -27.69
C ASP A 203 39.18 19.17 -27.29
N GLY A 204 39.34 18.13 -28.11
CA GLY A 204 39.68 17.93 -29.52
C GLY A 204 40.58 16.68 -29.56
N GLU A 205 40.13 15.61 -30.23
CA GLU A 205 40.84 14.44 -30.81
C GLU A 205 42.20 13.94 -30.24
N ASP A 206 42.31 12.64 -29.89
CA ASP A 206 42.80 11.54 -30.77
C ASP A 206 43.52 10.37 -30.01
N ALA A 207 43.45 9.19 -30.63
CA ALA A 207 44.37 8.02 -30.59
C ALA A 207 44.53 7.12 -29.32
N ASN A 208 43.82 5.97 -29.36
CA ASN A 208 44.35 4.60 -29.50
C ASN A 208 45.66 4.18 -28.75
N GLU A 209 45.55 3.28 -27.75
CA GLU A 209 46.26 1.98 -27.73
C GLU A 209 45.86 1.10 -26.50
N PRO A 210 45.89 -0.25 -26.59
CA PRO A 210 45.35 -1.16 -25.59
C PRO A 210 46.42 -1.74 -24.65
N HIS A 211 46.04 -2.04 -23.40
CA HIS A 211 46.87 -2.80 -22.46
C HIS A 211 46.10 -3.95 -21.79
N PRO A 212 46.82 -5.00 -21.34
CA PRO A 212 46.40 -6.39 -21.47
C PRO A 212 45.68 -6.95 -20.25
N VAL A 213 44.90 -8.00 -20.52
CA VAL A 213 44.25 -8.87 -19.54
C VAL A 213 45.28 -9.84 -18.93
N PRO A 214 45.25 -10.08 -17.60
CA PRO A 214 45.66 -11.37 -17.06
C PRO A 214 44.43 -12.12 -16.56
N GLY A 215 44.23 -13.31 -17.12
CA GLY A 215 43.26 -14.28 -16.61
C GLY A 215 43.67 -14.81 -15.25
N GLY A 216 42.68 -14.98 -14.38
CA GLY A 216 42.76 -15.71 -13.12
C GLY A 216 41.41 -16.35 -12.88
N MET A 217 41.35 -17.66 -13.10
CA MET A 217 40.22 -18.52 -12.77
C MET A 217 40.01 -18.52 -11.25
N LEU A 218 38.82 -18.14 -10.81
CA LEU A 218 38.23 -18.59 -9.55
C LEU A 218 36.78 -18.95 -9.85
N GLU A 219 36.53 -20.26 -10.00
CA GLU A 219 35.22 -20.84 -9.80
C GLU A 219 34.91 -20.79 -8.31
N GLU A 220 33.92 -20.01 -7.88
CA GLU A 220 33.20 -20.27 -6.63
C GLU A 220 31.74 -19.84 -6.78
N GLY A 221 30.85 -20.83 -6.61
CA GLY A 221 29.58 -20.69 -5.91
C GLY A 221 28.53 -19.77 -6.51
N ASP A 222 27.67 -20.34 -7.35
CA ASP A 222 26.31 -19.86 -7.56
C ASP A 222 25.54 -19.95 -6.22
N GLU A 223 25.73 -18.97 -5.34
CA GLU A 223 24.76 -18.66 -4.30
C GLU A 223 23.55 -18.04 -5.00
N SER A 224 22.70 -18.92 -5.52
CA SER A 224 21.37 -18.58 -5.98
C SER A 224 20.62 -17.91 -4.82
N GLN A 225 20.65 -16.57 -4.80
CA GLN A 225 19.68 -15.76 -4.11
C GLN A 225 18.29 -16.29 -4.51
N PRO A 226 17.34 -16.47 -3.57
CA PRO A 226 16.01 -16.92 -3.93
C PRO A 226 15.48 -15.93 -4.98
N ALA A 227 15.23 -16.43 -6.19
CA ALA A 227 14.74 -15.62 -7.30
C ALA A 227 13.53 -14.81 -6.80
N ALA A 228 13.63 -13.49 -6.86
CA ALA A 228 12.54 -12.61 -6.47
C ALA A 228 11.30 -13.01 -7.27
N CYS A 229 10.24 -13.43 -6.56
CA CYS A 229 8.96 -13.83 -7.15
C CYS A 229 8.52 -12.76 -8.14
N THR A 230 8.35 -13.11 -9.42
CA THR A 230 7.96 -12.12 -10.42
C THR A 230 6.51 -11.68 -10.20
N PRO A 231 6.12 -10.52 -10.72
CA PRO A 231 4.73 -10.04 -10.66
C PRO A 231 3.71 -11.00 -11.19
N GLU A 232 4.04 -11.60 -12.33
CA GLU A 232 3.21 -12.56 -13.03
C GLU A 232 3.08 -13.83 -12.19
N ASP A 233 4.13 -14.23 -11.47
CA ASP A 233 4.08 -15.35 -10.54
C ASP A 233 3.23 -15.03 -9.31
N MET A 234 3.30 -13.80 -8.80
CA MET A 234 2.46 -13.34 -7.68
C MET A 234 0.99 -13.27 -8.09
N GLU A 235 0.66 -12.62 -9.21
CA GLU A 235 -0.70 -12.52 -9.74
C GLU A 235 -1.27 -13.89 -10.07
N ARG A 236 -0.48 -14.77 -10.70
CA ARG A 236 -0.86 -16.16 -10.97
C ARG A 236 -1.09 -16.93 -9.66
N SER A 237 -0.24 -16.73 -8.65
CA SER A 237 -0.38 -17.35 -7.33
C SER A 237 -1.62 -16.85 -6.57
N VAL A 238 -1.90 -15.55 -6.66
CA VAL A 238 -3.07 -14.91 -6.07
C VAL A 238 -4.35 -15.44 -6.72
N LEU A 239 -4.42 -15.45 -8.06
CA LEU A 239 -5.56 -15.99 -8.80
C LEU A 239 -5.72 -17.51 -8.61
N GLN A 240 -4.61 -18.24 -8.55
CA GLN A 240 -4.62 -19.67 -8.24
C GLN A 240 -5.18 -19.92 -6.84
N ARG A 241 -4.77 -19.14 -5.84
CA ARG A 241 -5.30 -19.25 -4.48
C ARG A 241 -6.77 -18.85 -4.42
N PHE A 242 -7.16 -17.81 -5.15
CA PHE A 242 -8.56 -17.43 -5.26
C PHE A 242 -9.42 -18.55 -5.86
N ARG A 243 -8.93 -19.26 -6.89
CA ARG A 243 -9.58 -20.48 -7.43
C ARG A 243 -9.66 -21.63 -6.45
N MET A 244 -8.69 -21.78 -5.55
CA MET A 244 -8.63 -22.89 -4.60
C MET A 244 -9.57 -22.72 -3.40
N LEU A 245 -10.18 -21.54 -3.23
CA LEU A 245 -11.18 -21.35 -2.18
C LEU A 245 -12.40 -22.20 -2.48
N GLU A 246 -12.74 -23.12 -1.57
CA GLU A 246 -13.97 -23.90 -1.72
C GLU A 246 -15.23 -23.04 -1.57
N VAL A 247 -15.14 -21.95 -0.81
CA VAL A 247 -16.30 -21.11 -0.45
C VAL A 247 -15.94 -19.62 -0.48
N HIS A 248 -16.41 -18.91 -1.51
CA HIS A 248 -16.43 -17.45 -1.58
C HIS A 248 -17.88 -16.97 -1.77
N HIS A 249 -18.44 -16.33 -0.74
CA HIS A 249 -19.77 -15.75 -0.75
C HIS A 249 -19.69 -14.24 -0.92
N LEU A 250 -20.07 -13.76 -2.09
CA LEU A 250 -20.29 -12.33 -2.33
C LEU A 250 -21.76 -11.99 -2.05
N GLU A 251 -22.01 -11.04 -1.16
CA GLU A 251 -23.36 -10.64 -0.76
C GLU A 251 -23.61 -9.17 -1.06
N VAL A 252 -24.73 -8.88 -1.73
CA VAL A 252 -25.11 -7.50 -2.08
C VAL A 252 -25.94 -6.87 -0.97
N LEU A 253 -25.35 -5.93 -0.23
CA LEU A 253 -25.92 -5.26 0.95
C LEU A 253 -25.83 -3.73 0.78
N GLU A 254 -26.96 -3.04 0.85
CA GLU A 254 -27.07 -1.63 0.40
C GLU A 254 -26.58 -0.61 1.43
N ASP A 255 -26.69 -0.93 2.72
CA ASP A 255 -26.42 0.00 3.82
C ASP A 255 -25.67 -0.68 4.98
N LEU A 256 -25.17 0.16 5.90
CA LEU A 256 -24.40 -0.26 7.07
C LEU A 256 -25.23 -1.16 8.00
N GLU A 257 -26.51 -0.86 8.20
CA GLU A 257 -27.40 -1.63 9.09
C GLU A 257 -27.56 -3.07 8.59
N SER A 258 -27.77 -3.24 7.29
CA SER A 258 -27.85 -4.55 6.63
C SER A 258 -26.55 -5.34 6.74
N LYS A 259 -25.39 -4.66 6.63
CA LYS A 259 -24.07 -5.28 6.82
C LYS A 259 -23.87 -5.75 8.27
N LEU A 260 -24.24 -4.93 9.26
CA LEU A 260 -24.13 -5.27 10.68
C LEU A 260 -25.05 -6.44 11.06
N GLU A 261 -26.30 -6.42 10.58
CA GLU A 261 -27.26 -7.51 10.79
C GLU A 261 -26.78 -8.81 10.13
N ARG A 262 -26.13 -8.72 8.96
CA ARG A 262 -25.54 -9.89 8.32
C ARG A 262 -24.34 -10.43 9.10
N LEU A 263 -23.45 -9.54 9.57
CA LEU A 263 -22.33 -9.92 10.43
C LEU A 263 -22.82 -10.66 11.68
N LYS A 264 -23.85 -10.15 12.36
CA LYS A 264 -24.49 -10.80 13.52
C LYS A 264 -24.91 -12.24 13.22
N LYS A 265 -25.53 -12.48 12.06
CA LYS A 265 -25.90 -13.83 11.61
C LYS A 265 -24.70 -14.72 11.30
N LEU A 266 -23.61 -14.17 10.76
CA LEU A 266 -22.38 -14.94 10.50
C LEU A 266 -21.69 -15.35 11.80
N ILE A 267 -21.64 -14.46 12.78
CA ILE A 267 -21.11 -14.77 14.12
C ILE A 267 -21.90 -15.92 14.74
N GLN A 268 -23.25 -15.83 14.72
CA GLN A 268 -24.11 -16.91 15.23
C GLN A 268 -23.98 -18.23 14.45
N LEU A 269 -23.72 -18.16 13.15
CA LEU A 269 -23.58 -19.34 12.30
C LEU A 269 -22.27 -20.08 12.56
N TYR A 270 -21.18 -19.34 12.72
CA TYR A 270 -19.84 -19.90 12.82
C TYR A 270 -19.40 -20.15 14.26
N ASP A 271 -20.02 -19.48 15.23
CA ASP A 271 -19.75 -19.60 16.66
C ASP A 271 -18.23 -19.56 16.96
N PRO A 272 -17.61 -18.37 16.80
CA PRO A 272 -16.15 -18.23 16.86
C PRO A 272 -15.55 -18.84 18.12
N SER A 273 -14.50 -19.63 17.92
CA SER A 273 -13.84 -20.40 18.98
C SER A 273 -12.38 -20.65 18.59
N HIS A 274 -11.63 -21.37 19.44
CA HIS A 274 -10.24 -21.74 19.14
C HIS A 274 -10.08 -22.49 17.79
N GLU A 275 -11.08 -23.26 17.36
CA GLU A 275 -11.06 -23.98 16.08
C GLU A 275 -11.61 -23.15 14.91
N THR A 276 -12.44 -22.14 15.20
CA THR A 276 -13.11 -21.31 14.21
C THR A 276 -12.78 -19.84 14.46
N GLN A 277 -11.57 -19.45 14.06
CA GLN A 277 -11.13 -18.06 14.16
C GLN A 277 -11.67 -17.22 12.99
N MET A 278 -12.06 -15.98 13.28
CA MET A 278 -12.70 -15.06 12.35
C MET A 278 -11.88 -13.77 12.23
N VAL A 279 -11.71 -13.29 11.00
CA VAL A 279 -11.12 -11.98 10.72
C VAL A 279 -12.13 -11.13 9.99
N VAL A 280 -12.42 -9.94 10.54
CA VAL A 280 -13.27 -8.93 9.91
C VAL A 280 -12.41 -7.79 9.40
N VAL A 281 -12.48 -7.50 8.10
CA VAL A 281 -11.78 -6.36 7.50
C VAL A 281 -12.79 -5.27 7.18
N ALA A 282 -12.67 -4.14 7.86
CA ALA A 282 -13.61 -3.01 7.76
C ALA A 282 -12.87 -1.69 7.52
N GLN A 283 -13.51 -0.71 6.88
CA GLN A 283 -13.00 0.66 6.82
C GLN A 283 -12.89 1.24 8.24
N PRO A 284 -11.96 2.18 8.52
CA PRO A 284 -11.78 2.73 9.86
C PRO A 284 -13.06 3.23 10.52
N VAL A 285 -13.94 3.89 9.74
CA VAL A 285 -15.24 4.39 10.21
C VAL A 285 -16.21 3.28 10.67
N HIS A 286 -16.03 2.05 10.18
CA HIS A 286 -16.87 0.90 10.51
C HIS A 286 -16.27 -0.04 11.56
N VAL A 287 -15.01 0.14 11.98
CA VAL A 287 -14.37 -0.70 13.01
C VAL A 287 -15.15 -0.65 14.33
N GLN A 288 -15.50 0.55 14.80
CA GLN A 288 -16.24 0.72 16.06
C GLN A 288 -17.69 0.16 16.00
N PRO A 289 -18.50 0.42 14.94
CA PRO A 289 -19.78 -0.26 14.75
C PRO A 289 -19.68 -1.80 14.75
N VAL A 290 -18.66 -2.36 14.09
CA VAL A 290 -18.40 -3.80 14.06
C VAL A 290 -18.06 -4.33 15.45
N ALA A 291 -17.19 -3.65 16.18
CA ALA A 291 -16.83 -4.01 17.55
C ALA A 291 -18.05 -4.00 18.49
N GLY A 292 -18.99 -3.06 18.30
CA GLY A 292 -20.26 -3.05 19.02
C GLY A 292 -21.09 -4.32 18.81
N ILE A 293 -21.23 -4.79 17.55
CA ILE A 293 -21.92 -6.04 17.24
C ILE A 293 -21.20 -7.25 17.83
N LEU A 294 -19.87 -7.26 17.80
CA LEU A 294 -19.08 -8.32 18.43
C LEU A 294 -19.36 -8.36 19.94
N GLY A 295 -19.31 -7.22 20.63
CA GLY A 295 -19.60 -7.14 22.06
C GLY A 295 -21.01 -7.58 22.44
N GLU A 296 -22.02 -7.37 21.58
CA GLU A 296 -23.38 -7.89 21.79
C GLU A 296 -23.48 -9.41 21.59
N CYS A 297 -22.66 -9.98 20.70
CA CYS A 297 -22.79 -11.39 20.31
C CYS A 297 -21.84 -12.31 21.07
N LEU A 298 -20.75 -11.77 21.60
CA LEU A 298 -19.59 -12.50 22.10
C LEU A 298 -19.29 -12.10 23.55
N GLU A 299 -20.27 -12.26 24.44
CA GLU A 299 -20.12 -11.89 25.86
C GLU A 299 -18.95 -12.60 26.57
N ASP A 300 -18.55 -13.80 26.10
CA ASP A 300 -17.52 -14.67 26.69
C ASP A 300 -16.35 -15.03 25.74
N CYS A 301 -16.25 -14.40 24.56
CA CYS A 301 -15.18 -14.71 23.59
C CYS A 301 -14.18 -13.57 23.47
N ASP A 302 -12.89 -13.92 23.36
CA ASP A 302 -11.82 -12.96 23.14
C ASP A 302 -11.91 -12.40 21.70
N TYR A 303 -12.25 -11.11 21.62
CA TYR A 303 -12.21 -10.34 20.38
C TYR A 303 -11.46 -9.02 20.58
N GLU A 304 -10.76 -8.57 19.55
CA GLU A 304 -10.00 -7.31 19.59
C GLU A 304 -10.09 -6.56 18.26
N SER A 305 -9.86 -5.24 18.34
CA SER A 305 -9.81 -4.36 17.18
C SER A 305 -8.41 -3.85 16.91
N LEU A 306 -8.00 -3.88 15.65
CA LEU A 306 -6.68 -3.46 15.21
C LEU A 306 -6.77 -2.31 14.21
N GLU A 307 -6.30 -1.15 14.66
CA GLU A 307 -6.26 0.10 13.91
C GLU A 307 -4.83 0.66 13.86
N LEU A 308 -4.60 1.70 13.05
CA LEU A 308 -3.30 2.39 13.00
C LEU A 308 -2.95 3.09 14.32
N SER A 309 -3.97 3.45 15.11
CA SER A 309 -3.87 4.04 16.44
C SER A 309 -3.60 3.02 17.55
N THR A 310 -3.78 1.72 17.30
CA THR A 310 -3.50 0.67 18.30
C THR A 310 -2.03 0.72 18.69
N SER A 311 -1.77 0.65 20.00
CA SER A 311 -0.40 0.67 20.55
C SER A 311 0.41 -0.51 20.04
N LYS A 312 1.74 -0.38 20.00
CA LYS A 312 2.62 -1.49 19.60
C LYS A 312 2.50 -2.72 20.52
N GLU A 313 2.37 -2.51 21.82
CA GLU A 313 2.22 -3.59 22.80
C GLU A 313 0.92 -4.35 22.56
N ASP A 314 -0.20 -3.63 22.40
CA ASP A 314 -1.52 -4.23 22.14
C ASP A 314 -1.56 -4.91 20.77
N ARG A 315 -1.01 -4.26 19.73
CA ARG A 315 -0.92 -4.85 18.39
C ARG A 315 -0.16 -6.17 18.42
N LYS A 316 0.97 -6.21 19.12
CA LYS A 316 1.76 -7.44 19.27
C LYS A 316 0.97 -8.50 20.02
N ALA A 317 0.29 -8.13 21.11
CA ALA A 317 -0.54 -9.04 21.89
C ALA A 317 -1.72 -9.59 21.07
N ILE A 318 -2.36 -8.77 20.23
CA ILE A 318 -3.45 -9.18 19.32
C ILE A 318 -2.95 -10.17 18.28
N ILE A 319 -1.84 -9.86 17.59
CA ILE A 319 -1.26 -10.74 16.56
C ILE A 319 -0.81 -12.07 17.19
N GLU A 320 -0.16 -12.02 18.36
CA GLU A 320 0.28 -13.22 19.09
C GLU A 320 -0.91 -14.02 19.64
N GLY A 321 -1.93 -13.35 20.20
CA GLY A 321 -3.15 -13.96 20.69
C GLY A 321 -3.92 -14.67 19.59
N TYR A 322 -4.04 -14.04 18.42
CA TYR A 322 -4.66 -14.65 17.25
C TYR A 322 -3.81 -15.82 16.73
N GLY A 323 -2.50 -15.61 16.58
CA GLY A 323 -1.57 -16.64 16.11
C GLY A 323 -1.45 -17.84 17.06
N THR A 324 -1.76 -17.70 18.34
CA THR A 324 -1.78 -18.81 19.32
C THR A 324 -3.13 -19.50 19.43
N GLY A 325 -4.20 -18.93 18.86
CA GLY A 325 -5.56 -19.45 18.97
C GLY A 325 -6.33 -18.95 20.20
N ASN A 326 -5.74 -18.05 21.00
CA ASN A 326 -6.36 -17.49 22.21
C ASN A 326 -7.32 -16.33 21.90
N LEU A 327 -7.16 -15.68 20.74
CA LEU A 327 -8.05 -14.62 20.27
C LEU A 327 -8.86 -15.16 19.09
N TYR A 328 -10.19 -15.19 19.22
CA TYR A 328 -11.05 -15.85 18.23
C TYR A 328 -11.46 -14.90 17.11
N VAL A 329 -11.67 -13.62 17.43
CA VAL A 329 -12.11 -12.64 16.43
C VAL A 329 -11.20 -11.41 16.41
N VAL A 330 -10.70 -11.07 15.23
CA VAL A 330 -9.95 -9.81 15.01
C VAL A 330 -10.70 -8.95 14.02
N THR A 331 -11.09 -7.75 14.43
CA THR A 331 -11.52 -6.70 13.50
C THR A 331 -10.32 -5.84 13.13
N ALA A 332 -9.84 -5.95 11.90
CA ALA A 332 -8.71 -5.17 11.41
C ALA A 332 -9.17 -4.08 10.44
N SER A 333 -8.68 -2.85 10.63
CA SER A 333 -8.98 -1.77 9.71
C SER A 333 -8.41 -2.06 8.32
N SER A 334 -9.06 -1.54 7.28
CA SER A 334 -8.65 -1.71 5.89
C SER A 334 -7.25 -1.13 5.63
N GLU A 335 -6.89 -0.07 6.34
CA GLU A 335 -5.58 0.59 6.25
C GLU A 335 -4.47 -0.30 6.80
N VAL A 336 -4.69 -0.91 7.98
CA VAL A 336 -3.78 -1.92 8.54
C VAL A 336 -3.66 -3.09 7.59
N CYS A 337 -4.78 -3.56 7.03
CA CYS A 337 -4.79 -4.71 6.14
C CYS A 337 -4.08 -4.50 4.80
N ALA A 338 -3.96 -3.25 4.34
CA ALA A 338 -3.26 -2.88 3.13
C ALA A 338 -1.73 -2.89 3.31
N ARG A 339 -1.22 -2.91 4.55
CA ARG A 339 0.22 -2.87 4.80
C ARG A 339 0.90 -4.18 4.39
N SER A 340 2.07 -4.07 3.76
CA SER A 340 2.88 -5.23 3.39
C SER A 340 3.35 -6.00 4.62
N GLU A 341 3.63 -5.27 5.69
CA GLU A 341 4.24 -5.71 6.94
C GLU A 341 3.22 -6.36 7.88
N PHE A 342 1.92 -6.15 7.65
CA PHE A 342 0.88 -6.77 8.46
C PHE A 342 0.58 -8.20 7.99
N ASP A 343 0.70 -9.12 8.94
CA ASP A 343 0.34 -10.53 8.84
C ASP A 343 -0.10 -11.03 10.23
N LEU A 344 -1.20 -11.79 10.27
CA LEU A 344 -1.71 -12.43 11.50
C LEU A 344 -1.02 -13.77 11.78
N GLY A 345 -0.13 -14.22 10.88
CA GLY A 345 0.68 -15.43 11.04
C GLY A 345 -0.07 -16.75 10.86
N ARG A 346 -1.40 -16.71 10.73
CA ARG A 346 -2.26 -17.85 10.43
C ARG A 346 -3.43 -17.44 9.52
N PRO A 347 -3.87 -18.33 8.60
CA PRO A 347 -5.09 -18.10 7.83
C PRO A 347 -6.31 -18.11 8.76
N ALA A 348 -7.35 -17.35 8.39
CA ALA A 348 -8.62 -17.35 9.10
C ALA A 348 -9.45 -18.59 8.73
N SER A 349 -10.23 -19.12 9.67
CA SER A 349 -11.28 -20.09 9.33
C SER A 349 -12.41 -19.37 8.58
N VAL A 350 -12.71 -18.13 8.97
CA VAL A 350 -13.68 -17.26 8.33
C VAL A 350 -13.11 -15.87 8.09
N LEU A 351 -13.07 -15.42 6.84
CA LEU A 351 -12.70 -14.05 6.48
C LEU A 351 -13.94 -13.28 6.06
N ILE A 352 -14.22 -12.15 6.72
CA ILE A 352 -15.31 -11.24 6.38
C ILE A 352 -14.73 -9.93 5.87
N ASN A 353 -14.80 -9.69 4.56
CA ASN A 353 -14.57 -8.37 3.97
C ASN A 353 -15.84 -7.54 4.14
N PHE A 354 -15.97 -6.89 5.31
CA PHE A 354 -17.13 -6.07 5.68
C PHE A 354 -17.27 -4.87 4.73
N ASP A 355 -16.14 -4.30 4.31
CA ASP A 355 -16.07 -3.32 3.25
C ASP A 355 -15.23 -3.82 2.08
N CYS A 356 -15.75 -3.64 0.86
CA CYS A 356 -15.01 -3.95 -0.35
C CYS A 356 -13.71 -3.16 -0.42
N ALA A 357 -12.70 -3.76 -1.04
CA ALA A 357 -11.47 -3.04 -1.35
C ALA A 357 -11.72 -2.10 -2.54
N PRO A 358 -10.99 -0.98 -2.66
CA PRO A 358 -11.15 -0.04 -3.77
C PRO A 358 -10.91 -0.67 -5.15
N THR A 359 -10.08 -1.71 -5.21
CA THR A 359 -9.73 -2.42 -6.45
C THR A 359 -9.78 -3.94 -6.28
N VAL A 360 -9.93 -4.66 -7.39
CA VAL A 360 -9.91 -6.14 -7.39
C VAL A 360 -8.56 -6.67 -6.93
N GLN A 361 -7.46 -6.02 -7.33
CA GLN A 361 -6.11 -6.42 -6.92
C GLN A 361 -5.95 -6.36 -5.41
N LEU A 362 -6.42 -5.29 -4.77
CA LEU A 362 -6.41 -5.17 -3.31
C LEU A 362 -7.35 -6.20 -2.65
N HIS A 363 -8.52 -6.45 -3.25
CA HIS A 363 -9.45 -7.47 -2.77
C HIS A 363 -8.82 -8.87 -2.78
N LEU A 364 -8.25 -9.26 -3.91
CA LEU A 364 -7.58 -10.54 -4.09
C LEU A 364 -6.35 -10.67 -3.19
N ARG A 365 -5.58 -9.58 -3.00
CA ARG A 365 -4.46 -9.54 -2.06
C ARG A 365 -4.92 -9.71 -0.60
N ARG A 366 -6.04 -9.09 -0.21
CA ARG A 366 -6.62 -9.26 1.13
C ARG A 366 -6.94 -10.72 1.42
N ILE A 367 -7.55 -11.39 0.45
CA ILE A 367 -7.84 -12.82 0.47
C ILE A 367 -6.54 -13.62 0.56
N PHE A 368 -5.65 -13.46 -0.42
CA PHE A 368 -4.40 -14.23 -0.51
C PHE A 368 -3.57 -14.24 0.78
N LYS A 369 -3.49 -13.10 1.47
CA LYS A 369 -2.73 -12.93 2.72
C LYS A 369 -3.36 -13.61 3.94
N ARG A 370 -4.66 -13.93 3.91
CA ARG A 370 -5.44 -14.30 5.11
C ARG A 370 -6.19 -15.62 4.97
N THR A 371 -6.11 -16.27 3.83
CA THR A 371 -6.91 -17.46 3.53
C THR A 371 -6.04 -18.63 3.09
N ASP A 372 -6.48 -19.83 3.42
CA ASP A 372 -6.08 -21.08 2.76
C ASP A 372 -7.28 -21.71 2.03
N SER A 373 -7.14 -22.94 1.53
CA SER A 373 -8.22 -23.63 0.80
C SER A 373 -9.45 -23.95 1.65
N SER A 374 -9.32 -23.98 2.98
CA SER A 374 -10.40 -24.28 3.93
C SER A 374 -11.11 -23.04 4.44
N THR A 375 -10.53 -21.85 4.24
CA THR A 375 -11.11 -20.59 4.67
C THR A 375 -12.41 -20.29 3.93
N ARG A 376 -13.45 -19.94 4.69
CA ARG A 376 -14.72 -19.44 4.15
C ARG A 376 -14.66 -17.93 4.04
N VAL A 377 -14.81 -17.40 2.83
CA VAL A 377 -14.73 -15.95 2.59
C VAL A 377 -16.13 -15.38 2.37
N HIS A 378 -16.47 -14.33 3.13
CA HIS A 378 -17.66 -13.50 2.93
C HIS A 378 -17.23 -12.11 2.51
N THR A 379 -17.86 -11.55 1.49
CA THR A 379 -17.58 -10.20 1.02
C THR A 379 -18.88 -9.44 0.88
N PHE A 380 -18.99 -8.28 1.53
CA PHE A 380 -20.16 -7.43 1.45
C PHE A 380 -19.94 -6.35 0.39
N PHE A 381 -20.78 -6.38 -0.63
CA PHE A 381 -20.74 -5.47 -1.76
C PHE A 381 -21.93 -4.51 -1.69
N SER A 382 -21.67 -3.22 -1.67
CA SER A 382 -22.70 -2.19 -1.75
C SER A 382 -22.82 -1.64 -3.17
N PRO A 383 -24.00 -1.76 -3.82
CA PRO A 383 -24.21 -1.22 -5.17
C PRO A 383 -23.98 0.27 -5.30
N THR A 384 -24.13 1.03 -4.22
CA THR A 384 -24.02 2.49 -4.23
C THR A 384 -22.57 2.93 -4.13
N THR A 385 -21.78 2.31 -3.26
CA THR A 385 -20.37 2.68 -3.04
C THR A 385 -19.41 1.92 -3.94
N ASP A 386 -19.71 0.66 -4.25
CA ASP A 386 -18.75 -0.27 -4.87
C ASP A 386 -19.05 -0.50 -6.36
N SER A 387 -19.93 0.30 -6.96
CA SER A 387 -20.41 0.13 -8.34
C SER A 387 -19.30 -0.01 -9.39
N LYS A 388 -18.18 0.70 -9.21
CA LYS A 388 -17.01 0.63 -10.10
C LYS A 388 -16.29 -0.71 -10.04
N LEU A 389 -16.33 -1.38 -8.89
CA LEU A 389 -15.71 -2.68 -8.66
C LEU A 389 -16.54 -3.83 -9.25
N ALA A 390 -17.84 -3.63 -9.52
CA ALA A 390 -18.77 -4.67 -9.95
C ALA A 390 -18.26 -5.48 -11.15
N LEU A 391 -17.94 -4.80 -12.26
CA LEU A 391 -17.55 -5.47 -13.50
C LEU A 391 -16.18 -6.17 -13.39
N PRO A 392 -15.12 -5.53 -12.87
CA PRO A 392 -13.85 -6.21 -12.63
C PRO A 392 -13.98 -7.41 -11.68
N LEU A 393 -14.77 -7.30 -10.61
CA LEU A 393 -14.95 -8.38 -9.64
C LEU A 393 -15.74 -9.55 -10.23
N LEU A 394 -16.77 -9.26 -11.04
CA LEU A 394 -17.51 -10.28 -11.78
C LEU A 394 -16.61 -11.13 -12.67
N LYS A 395 -15.73 -10.49 -13.45
CA LYS A 395 -14.76 -11.19 -14.29
C LYS A 395 -13.83 -12.07 -13.46
N ALA A 396 -13.31 -11.54 -12.35
CA ALA A 396 -12.44 -12.31 -11.46
C ALA A 396 -13.15 -13.51 -10.84
N LEU A 397 -14.43 -13.38 -10.45
CA LEU A 397 -15.25 -14.49 -9.96
C LEU A 397 -15.50 -15.54 -11.05
N GLU A 398 -15.86 -15.11 -12.25
CA GLU A 398 -16.09 -16.00 -13.40
C GLU A 398 -14.83 -16.77 -13.78
N GLU A 399 -13.69 -16.10 -13.89
CA GLU A 399 -12.37 -16.71 -14.18
C GLU A 399 -11.89 -17.66 -13.07
N ALA A 400 -12.37 -17.45 -11.85
CA ALA A 400 -12.09 -18.31 -10.71
C ALA A 400 -13.12 -19.44 -10.52
N GLY A 401 -14.24 -19.41 -11.26
CA GLY A 401 -15.31 -20.40 -11.14
C GLY A 401 -16.18 -20.26 -9.89
N HIS A 402 -16.21 -19.08 -9.27
CA HIS A 402 -17.02 -18.80 -8.07
C HIS A 402 -18.47 -18.49 -8.42
N GLU A 403 -19.38 -18.72 -7.48
CA GLU A 403 -20.78 -18.36 -7.63
C GLU A 403 -20.95 -16.84 -7.71
N ILE A 404 -21.70 -16.38 -8.71
CA ILE A 404 -21.97 -14.97 -8.91
C ILE A 404 -23.39 -14.64 -8.41
N PRO A 405 -23.54 -13.63 -7.53
CA PRO A 405 -24.86 -13.23 -7.04
C PRO A 405 -25.78 -12.74 -8.16
N PRO A 406 -27.05 -13.17 -8.22
CA PRO A 406 -28.00 -12.76 -9.28
C PRO A 406 -28.17 -11.24 -9.39
N LYS A 407 -28.21 -10.52 -8.25
CA LYS A 407 -28.30 -9.05 -8.24
C LYS A 407 -27.11 -8.40 -8.95
N LEU A 408 -25.91 -8.97 -8.81
CA LEU A 408 -24.70 -8.45 -9.44
C LEU A 408 -24.71 -8.73 -10.97
N LEU A 409 -25.19 -9.89 -11.39
CA LEU A 409 -25.43 -10.23 -12.81
C LEU A 409 -26.45 -9.30 -13.48
N GLU A 410 -27.53 -8.95 -12.78
CA GLU A 410 -28.52 -7.99 -13.26
C GLU A 410 -27.90 -6.60 -13.45
N MET A 411 -27.06 -6.16 -12.50
CA MET A 411 -26.34 -4.88 -12.61
C MET A 411 -25.40 -4.89 -13.83
N TRP A 412 -24.67 -5.98 -14.04
CA TRP A 412 -23.80 -6.15 -15.20
C TRP A 412 -24.56 -6.07 -16.52
N SER A 413 -25.66 -6.81 -16.63
CA SER A 413 -26.51 -6.84 -17.84
C SER A 413 -27.06 -5.45 -18.18
N LYS A 414 -27.43 -4.66 -17.17
CA LYS A 414 -27.91 -3.28 -17.35
C LYS A 414 -26.80 -2.32 -17.80
N MET A 415 -25.57 -2.52 -17.32
CA MET A 415 -24.42 -1.70 -17.71
C MET A 415 -23.97 -2.00 -19.14
N ASP A 416 -23.95 -3.27 -19.54
CA ASP A 416 -23.58 -3.69 -20.89
C ASP A 416 -24.56 -3.16 -21.96
N GLN A 417 -25.87 -3.19 -21.66
CA GLN A 417 -26.89 -2.56 -22.51
C GLN A 417 -26.71 -1.03 -22.63
N LYS A 418 -26.27 -0.37 -21.56
CA LYS A 418 -25.97 1.08 -21.57
C LYS A 418 -24.72 1.41 -22.40
N ALA A 419 -23.68 0.58 -22.31
CA ALA A 419 -22.45 0.74 -23.08
C ALA A 419 -22.68 0.50 -24.58
N GLY A 420 -23.47 -0.52 -24.94
CA GLY A 420 -23.85 -0.80 -26.33
C GLY A 420 -24.72 0.30 -26.95
N ALA A 421 -25.56 0.97 -26.16
CA ALA A 421 -26.37 2.10 -26.62
C ALA A 421 -25.57 3.41 -26.81
N ALA A 422 -24.48 3.60 -26.05
CA ALA A 422 -23.62 4.78 -26.16
C ALA A 422 -22.59 4.68 -27.31
N GLY A 423 -22.28 3.48 -27.79
CA GLY A 423 -21.38 3.24 -28.92
C GLY A 423 -22.05 3.32 -30.31
N THR A 424 -23.34 3.61 -30.38
CA THR A 424 -24.13 3.64 -31.63
C THR A 424 -24.77 5.00 -31.95
N SER A 425 -24.41 6.07 -31.20
CA SER A 425 -24.91 7.43 -31.41
C SER A 425 -23.89 8.36 -32.05
#